data_AF-A0A0F2E321-F1
#
_entry.id   AF-A0A0F2E321-F1
#
_cell.length_a   1.000
_cell.length_b   1.000
_cell.length_c   1.000
_cell.angle_alpha   90.00
_cell.angle_beta   90.00
_cell.angle_gamma   90.00
#
_symmetry.space_group_name_H-M   'P 1'
#
loop_
_entity.id
_entity.type
_entity.pdbx_description
1 polymer ?
#
loop_
_entity_poly.entity_id
_entity_poly.type
_entity_poly.pdbx_seq_one_letter_code
_entity_poly.pdbx_strand_id
1 'polypeptide(L)'
;MEETIIKWSSKKIVLSLILYLLELALLLWIFSFLLSYPEEAPAGLVPLILFIGFLILIVGFILYQHLRRLFSDKEYLKCTAQGFSYKPYPKKDWQFYSWGQVEKFALTRIKGSRNARDFYMIEVQFYDKEVLKSNFFWYRLRSRFTSSKHSNVLKIPIYLLDVGLPKRVFEVMSYFEREWRIQQNRQRNQTSKSKKK
;
A
#
# COMPACT_ATOMS: atom_id res chain seq x y z
N MET A 1 9.66 21.62 10.68
CA MET A 1 8.22 21.35 10.52
C MET A 1 8.01 19.87 10.71
N GLU A 2 6.97 19.49 11.45
CA GLU A 2 6.71 18.10 11.80
C GLU A 2 6.37 17.28 10.55
N GLU A 3 7.06 16.15 10.39
CA GLU A 3 6.80 15.17 9.34
C GLU A 3 5.50 14.42 9.66
N THR A 4 4.59 14.31 8.71
CA THR A 4 3.38 13.50 8.90
C THR A 4 3.55 12.14 8.23
N ILE A 5 3.57 11.09 9.05
CA ILE A 5 3.73 9.71 8.60
C ILE A 5 2.37 9.04 8.57
N ILE A 6 1.94 8.65 7.38
CA ILE A 6 0.69 7.91 7.18
C ILE A 6 1.02 6.42 7.15
N LYS A 7 0.39 5.67 8.07
CA LYS A 7 0.59 4.23 8.21
C LYS A 7 -0.54 3.41 7.62
N TRP A 8 -0.23 2.18 7.18
CA TRP A 8 -1.22 1.22 6.69
C TRP A 8 -2.22 0.84 7.79
N SER A 9 -3.48 0.61 7.42
CA SER A 9 -4.51 0.14 8.37
C SER A 9 -4.21 -1.28 8.83
N SER A 10 -4.02 -1.46 10.14
CA SER A 10 -3.80 -2.77 10.74
C SER A 10 -5.10 -3.52 10.99
N LYS A 11 -6.25 -2.84 11.06
CA LYS A 11 -7.53 -3.45 11.49
C LYS A 11 -8.00 -4.57 10.57
N LYS A 12 -7.94 -4.33 9.25
CA LYS A 12 -8.33 -5.34 8.25
C LYS A 12 -7.41 -6.56 8.26
N ILE A 13 -6.11 -6.34 8.48
CA ILE A 13 -5.11 -7.41 8.54
C ILE A 13 -5.33 -8.24 9.81
N VAL A 14 -5.55 -7.59 10.95
CA VAL A 14 -5.85 -8.26 12.23
C VAL A 14 -7.12 -9.10 12.15
N LEU A 15 -8.21 -8.56 11.58
CA LEU A 15 -9.46 -9.32 11.41
C LEU A 15 -9.24 -10.58 10.55
N SER A 16 -8.56 -10.42 9.41
CA SER A 16 -8.23 -11.56 8.54
C SER A 16 -7.34 -12.58 9.26
N LEU A 17 -6.40 -12.13 10.10
CA LEU A 17 -5.49 -13.00 10.84
C LEU A 17 -6.24 -13.81 11.91
N ILE A 18 -7.20 -13.19 12.63
CA ILE A 18 -8.07 -13.88 13.59
C ILE A 18 -8.88 -14.99 12.91
N LEU A 19 -9.45 -14.70 11.73
CA LEU A 19 -10.21 -15.70 10.96
C LEU A 19 -9.34 -16.90 10.56
N TYR A 20 -8.12 -16.66 10.06
CA TYR A 20 -7.21 -17.74 9.72
C TYR A 20 -6.72 -18.54 10.94
N LEU A 21 -6.53 -17.89 12.09
CA LEU A 21 -6.19 -18.59 13.35
C LEU A 21 -7.33 -19.50 13.80
N LEU A 22 -8.58 -19.06 13.67
CA LEU A 22 -9.76 -19.87 13.98
C LEU A 22 -9.86 -21.07 13.04
N GLU A 23 -9.63 -20.86 11.74
CA GLU A 23 -9.60 -21.93 10.74
C GLU A 23 -8.50 -22.97 11.03
N LEU A 24 -7.30 -22.51 11.39
CA LEU A 24 -6.19 -23.38 11.78
C LEU A 24 -6.51 -24.17 13.06
N ALA A 25 -7.15 -23.55 14.05
CA ALA A 25 -7.57 -24.22 15.28
C ALA A 25 -8.60 -25.33 15.00
N LEU A 26 -9.58 -25.07 14.12
CA LEU A 26 -10.55 -26.08 13.68
C LEU A 26 -9.87 -27.25 12.94
N LEU A 27 -8.94 -26.96 12.03
CA LEU A 27 -8.19 -28.00 11.32
C LEU A 27 -7.34 -28.85 12.28
N LEU A 28 -6.67 -28.23 13.25
CA LEU A 28 -5.91 -28.94 14.29
C LEU A 28 -6.81 -29.81 15.15
N TRP A 29 -8.01 -29.34 15.49
CA TRP A 29 -8.97 -30.13 16.25
C TRP A 29 -9.45 -31.35 15.48
N ILE A 30 -9.81 -31.19 14.19
CA ILE A 30 -10.19 -32.31 13.30
C ILE A 30 -9.02 -33.30 13.14
N PHE A 31 -7.80 -32.79 12.99
CA PHE A 31 -6.59 -33.61 12.88
C PHE A 31 -6.34 -34.41 14.16
N SER A 32 -6.47 -33.79 15.33
CA SER A 32 -6.37 -34.45 16.63
C SER A 32 -7.44 -35.52 16.81
N PHE A 33 -8.66 -35.26 16.37
CA PHE A 33 -9.75 -36.23 16.41
C PHE A 33 -9.45 -37.45 15.54
N LEU A 34 -8.97 -37.24 14.31
CA LEU A 34 -8.60 -38.32 13.39
C LEU A 34 -7.43 -39.17 13.88
N LEU A 35 -6.47 -38.57 14.59
CA LEU A 35 -5.37 -39.31 15.22
C LEU A 35 -5.83 -40.12 16.44
N SER A 36 -6.90 -39.69 17.12
CA SER A 36 -7.42 -40.36 18.32
C SER A 36 -8.43 -41.48 18.01
N TYR A 37 -8.85 -41.60 16.75
CA TYR A 37 -9.97 -42.47 16.35
C TYR A 37 -9.60 -43.95 16.09
N PRO A 38 -8.37 -44.34 15.69
CA PRO A 38 -8.06 -45.75 15.43
C PRO A 38 -7.00 -46.38 16.38
N GLU A 39 -7.31 -47.57 16.90
CA GLU A 39 -6.35 -48.52 17.53
C GLU A 39 -5.51 -49.28 16.46
N GLU A 40 -6.09 -49.50 15.27
CA GLU A 40 -5.41 -49.96 14.06
C GLU A 40 -5.83 -49.06 12.90
N ALA A 41 -4.88 -48.47 12.16
CA ALA A 41 -5.18 -47.55 11.08
C ALA A 41 -5.71 -48.30 9.84
N PRO A 42 -7.03 -48.30 9.52
CA PRO A 42 -7.49 -48.78 8.23
C PRO A 42 -6.77 -48.01 7.12
N ALA A 43 -6.29 -48.70 6.09
CA ALA A 43 -5.44 -48.13 5.04
C ALA A 43 -6.05 -46.89 4.35
N GLY A 44 -7.37 -46.69 4.42
CA GLY A 44 -8.07 -45.51 3.92
C GLY A 44 -8.00 -44.24 4.81
N LEU A 45 -7.67 -44.34 6.11
CA LEU A 45 -7.54 -43.17 6.99
C LEU A 45 -6.19 -42.46 6.85
N VAL A 46 -5.13 -43.19 6.52
CA VAL A 46 -3.78 -42.65 6.28
C VAL A 46 -3.75 -41.51 5.26
N PRO A 47 -4.33 -41.64 4.04
CA PRO A 47 -4.34 -40.55 3.07
C PRO A 47 -5.15 -39.34 3.55
N LEU A 48 -6.20 -39.55 4.36
CA LEU A 48 -7.04 -38.48 4.89
C LEU A 48 -6.29 -37.66 5.96
N ILE A 49 -5.53 -38.32 6.82
CA ILE A 49 -4.63 -37.67 7.80
C ILE A 49 -3.55 -36.85 7.07
N LEU A 50 -2.91 -37.41 6.04
CA LEU A 50 -1.91 -36.68 5.24
C LEU A 50 -2.51 -35.46 4.53
N PHE A 51 -3.72 -35.58 3.99
CA PHE A 51 -4.42 -34.48 3.33
C PHE A 51 -4.71 -33.32 4.29
N ILE A 52 -5.19 -33.61 5.50
CA ILE A 52 -5.47 -32.58 6.51
C ILE A 52 -4.18 -31.95 7.03
N GLY A 53 -3.13 -32.75 7.25
CA GLY A 53 -1.81 -32.25 7.59
C GLY A 53 -1.27 -31.28 6.54
N PHE A 54 -1.48 -31.57 5.25
CA PHE A 54 -1.11 -30.67 4.15
C PHE A 54 -1.90 -29.35 4.16
N LEU A 55 -3.21 -29.39 4.45
CA LEU A 55 -4.03 -28.18 4.61
C LEU A 55 -3.53 -27.31 5.77
N ILE A 56 -3.18 -27.92 6.91
CA ILE A 56 -2.60 -27.19 8.05
C ILE A 56 -1.31 -26.47 7.65
N LEU A 57 -0.43 -27.12 6.88
CA LEU A 57 0.80 -26.49 6.38
C LEU A 57 0.51 -25.30 5.45
N ILE A 58 -0.46 -25.41 4.54
CA ILE A 58 -0.86 -24.31 3.65
C ILE A 58 -1.40 -23.14 4.45
N VAL A 59 -2.35 -23.39 5.36
CA VAL A 59 -2.97 -22.34 6.19
C VAL A 59 -1.91 -21.69 7.09
N GLY A 60 -1.00 -22.49 7.68
CA GLY A 60 0.13 -21.99 8.45
C GLY A 60 1.08 -21.11 7.64
N PHE A 61 1.37 -21.48 6.38
CA PHE A 61 2.18 -20.66 5.48
C PHE A 61 1.50 -19.33 5.13
N ILE A 62 0.19 -19.33 4.89
CA ILE A 62 -0.59 -18.12 4.66
C ILE A 62 -0.56 -17.22 5.92
N LEU A 63 -0.78 -17.79 7.10
CA LEU A 63 -0.68 -17.09 8.39
C LEU A 63 0.69 -16.45 8.58
N TYR A 64 1.77 -17.17 8.29
CA TYR A 64 3.13 -16.65 8.40
C TYR A 64 3.35 -15.45 7.47
N GLN A 65 2.87 -15.51 6.23
CA GLN A 65 2.97 -14.38 5.28
C GLN A 65 2.15 -13.17 5.75
N HIS A 66 0.97 -13.40 6.34
CA HIS A 66 0.13 -12.34 6.90
C HIS A 66 0.75 -11.71 8.16
N LEU A 67 1.31 -12.49 9.06
CA LEU A 67 2.07 -12.02 10.22
C LEU A 67 3.29 -11.19 9.78
N ARG A 68 4.07 -11.69 8.82
CA ARG A 68 5.20 -10.94 8.26
C ARG A 68 4.78 -9.60 7.66
N ARG A 69 3.62 -9.55 6.99
CA ARG A 69 3.04 -8.30 6.47
C ARG A 69 2.57 -7.36 7.60
N LEU A 70 2.12 -7.90 8.72
CA LEU A 70 1.67 -7.15 9.89
C LEU A 70 2.83 -6.56 10.70
N PHE A 71 3.98 -7.22 10.75
CA PHE A 71 5.20 -6.72 11.40
C PHE A 71 6.08 -5.85 10.51
N SER A 72 5.90 -5.90 9.18
CA SER A 72 6.66 -5.05 8.27
C SER A 72 6.32 -3.57 8.46
N ASP A 73 7.32 -2.69 8.35
CA ASP A 73 7.15 -1.24 8.46
C ASP A 73 6.00 -0.74 7.58
N LYS A 74 4.92 -0.33 8.26
CA LYS A 74 3.65 0.10 7.67
C LYS A 74 3.70 1.55 7.22
N GLU A 75 4.86 2.11 6.93
CA GLU A 75 4.97 3.49 6.48
C GLU A 75 4.65 3.56 4.99
N TYR A 76 3.59 4.29 4.65
CA TYR A 76 3.05 4.34 3.29
C TYR A 76 3.43 5.63 2.57
N LEU A 77 3.18 6.74 3.26
CA LEU A 77 3.36 8.09 2.75
C LEU A 77 3.97 8.93 3.86
N LYS A 78 5.06 9.63 3.55
CA LYS A 78 5.61 10.67 4.40
C LYS A 78 5.42 12.00 3.70
N CYS A 79 4.67 12.90 4.31
CA CYS A 79 4.51 14.25 3.77
C CYS A 79 5.42 15.21 4.55
N THR A 80 6.19 16.00 3.80
CA THR A 80 7.07 17.05 4.32
C THR A 80 6.76 18.37 3.63
N ALA A 81 7.29 19.47 4.17
CA ALA A 81 7.14 20.79 3.57
C ALA A 81 7.81 20.91 2.19
N GLN A 82 8.81 20.08 1.88
CA GLN A 82 9.55 20.14 0.59
C GLN A 82 8.95 19.21 -0.47
N GLY A 83 8.28 18.14 -0.05
CA GLY A 83 7.74 17.11 -0.94
C GLY A 83 7.08 15.97 -0.18
N PHE A 84 6.78 14.90 -0.88
CA PHE A 84 6.27 13.67 -0.27
C PHE A 84 7.11 12.46 -0.69
N SER A 85 7.35 11.56 0.27
CA SER A 85 7.94 10.26 0.00
C SER A 85 6.84 9.22 -0.06
N TYR A 86 6.83 8.44 -1.14
CA TYR A 86 5.86 7.39 -1.38
C TYR A 86 6.55 6.03 -1.42
N LYS A 87 6.00 5.08 -0.66
CA LYS A 87 6.47 3.69 -0.62
C LYS A 87 5.35 2.77 -1.11
N PRO A 88 5.36 2.34 -2.39
CA PRO A 88 4.27 1.54 -2.96
C PRO A 88 4.19 0.14 -2.33
N TYR A 89 5.33 -0.42 -1.93
CA TYR A 89 5.42 -1.72 -1.27
C TYR A 89 6.38 -1.66 -0.09
N PRO A 90 6.09 -2.36 1.02
CA PRO A 90 6.94 -2.34 2.21
C PRO A 90 8.38 -2.82 1.95
N LYS A 91 8.61 -3.64 0.91
CA LYS A 91 9.93 -4.13 0.50
C LYS A 91 10.70 -3.19 -0.45
N LYS A 92 10.05 -2.15 -0.99
CA LYS A 92 10.67 -1.24 -1.96
C LYS A 92 11.17 0.01 -1.24
N ASP A 93 12.25 0.60 -1.73
CA ASP A 93 12.77 1.86 -1.19
C ASP A 93 11.81 3.03 -1.37
N TRP A 94 11.97 4.04 -0.52
CA TRP A 94 11.23 5.29 -0.59
C TRP A 94 11.52 6.02 -1.89
N GLN A 95 10.47 6.48 -2.58
CA GLN A 95 10.61 7.39 -3.71
C GLN A 95 10.15 8.78 -3.27
N PHE A 96 11.08 9.75 -3.29
CA PHE A 96 10.79 11.14 -2.94
C PHE A 96 10.35 11.93 -4.18
N TYR A 97 9.29 12.72 -4.03
CA TYR A 97 8.75 13.60 -5.05
C TYR A 97 8.64 15.00 -4.47
N SER A 98 9.21 16.00 -5.15
CA SER A 98 9.14 17.39 -4.69
C SER A 98 7.83 18.06 -5.09
N TRP A 99 7.33 18.98 -4.25
CA TRP A 99 6.10 19.72 -4.57
C TRP A 99 6.23 20.59 -5.83
N GLY A 100 7.45 21.06 -6.15
CA GLY A 100 7.70 21.86 -7.35
C GLY A 100 7.55 21.10 -8.67
N GLN A 101 7.61 19.76 -8.63
CA GLN A 101 7.39 18.92 -9.81
C GLN A 101 5.90 18.59 -10.02
N VAL A 102 5.05 18.81 -9.01
CA VAL A 102 3.63 18.49 -9.05
C VAL A 102 2.84 19.64 -9.67
N GLU A 103 2.14 19.35 -10.76
CA GLU A 103 1.27 20.31 -11.43
C GLU A 103 -0.12 20.33 -10.79
N LYS A 104 -0.76 19.16 -10.68
CA LYS A 104 -2.12 19.00 -10.17
C LYS A 104 -2.23 17.72 -9.35
N PHE A 105 -3.07 17.77 -8.33
CA PHE A 105 -3.44 16.62 -7.52
C PHE A 105 -4.96 16.52 -7.52
N ALA A 106 -5.49 15.33 -7.78
CA ALA A 106 -6.92 15.08 -7.83
C ALA A 106 -7.25 13.81 -7.05
N LEU A 107 -8.38 13.83 -6.34
CA LEU A 107 -8.95 12.64 -5.72
C LEU A 107 -9.92 12.02 -6.71
N THR A 108 -9.57 10.87 -7.29
CA THR A 108 -10.47 10.11 -8.15
C THR A 108 -11.16 9.01 -7.33
N ARG A 109 -12.50 9.03 -7.39
CA ARG A 109 -13.34 7.96 -6.82
C ARG A 109 -13.77 7.03 -7.94
N ILE A 110 -13.25 5.81 -7.91
CA ILE A 110 -13.68 4.73 -8.79
C ILE A 110 -14.81 4.01 -8.07
N LYS A 111 -16.04 4.16 -8.57
CA LYS A 111 -17.21 3.48 -8.01
C LYS A 111 -17.02 1.97 -8.13
N GLY A 112 -17.22 1.27 -7.01
CA GLY A 112 -17.31 -0.19 -7.02
C GLY A 112 -18.59 -0.65 -7.72
N SER A 113 -18.60 -1.89 -8.23
CA SER A 113 -19.84 -2.56 -8.66
C SER A 113 -20.83 -2.71 -7.49
N ARG A 114 -22.08 -3.16 -7.74
CA ARG A 114 -23.19 -3.25 -6.77
C ARG A 114 -22.83 -3.81 -5.37
N ASN A 115 -21.84 -4.70 -5.25
CA ASN A 115 -21.39 -5.30 -3.98
C ASN A 115 -19.94 -4.96 -3.59
N ALA A 116 -19.24 -4.10 -4.34
CA ALA A 116 -17.85 -3.74 -4.10
C ALA A 116 -17.75 -2.33 -3.50
N ARG A 117 -16.81 -2.14 -2.56
CA ARG A 117 -16.55 -0.81 -1.98
C ARG A 117 -15.97 0.14 -3.02
N ASP A 118 -16.33 1.41 -2.92
CA ASP A 118 -15.70 2.48 -3.72
C ASP A 118 -14.20 2.53 -3.47
N PHE A 119 -13.42 2.60 -4.55
CA PHE A 119 -11.97 2.73 -4.50
C PHE A 119 -11.58 4.21 -4.66
N TYR A 120 -10.80 4.72 -3.72
CA TYR A 120 -10.23 6.07 -3.79
C TYR A 120 -8.78 5.99 -4.27
N MET A 121 -8.44 6.82 -5.24
CA MET A 121 -7.08 6.99 -5.74
C MET A 121 -6.72 8.48 -5.72
N ILE A 122 -5.49 8.80 -5.29
CA ILE A 122 -4.92 10.13 -5.52
C ILE A 122 -4.15 10.06 -6.84
N GLU A 123 -4.51 10.92 -7.76
CA GLU A 123 -3.83 11.12 -9.02
C GLU A 123 -2.96 12.37 -8.90
N VAL A 124 -1.64 12.19 -8.93
CA VAL A 124 -0.66 13.28 -8.91
C VAL A 124 -0.11 13.44 -10.32
N GLN A 125 -0.40 14.56 -10.96
CA GLN A 125 0.13 14.96 -12.26
C GLN A 125 1.43 15.72 -12.08
N PHE A 126 2.47 15.33 -12.81
CA PHE A 126 3.76 16.00 -12.83
C PHE A 126 3.95 16.84 -14.10
N TYR A 127 4.66 17.97 -13.96
CA TYR A 127 5.09 18.80 -15.09
C TYR A 127 6.01 18.01 -16.03
N ASP A 128 7.00 17.33 -15.46
CA ASP A 128 7.98 16.54 -16.22
C ASP A 128 7.57 15.08 -16.36
N LYS A 129 7.57 14.60 -17.61
CA LYS A 129 7.26 13.20 -17.97
C LYS A 129 8.29 12.20 -17.45
N GLU A 130 9.49 12.69 -17.12
CA GLU A 130 10.65 11.85 -16.80
C GLU A 130 10.75 11.50 -15.31
N VAL A 131 10.06 12.22 -14.44
CA VAL A 131 10.10 12.02 -12.98
C VAL A 131 9.62 10.62 -12.59
N LEU A 132 8.73 10.02 -13.38
CA LEU A 132 8.23 8.65 -13.16
C LEU A 132 9.09 7.56 -13.83
N LYS A 133 10.10 7.92 -14.64
CA LYS A 133 11.01 6.96 -15.31
C LYS A 133 12.05 6.41 -14.33
N SER A 134 11.62 5.63 -13.34
CA SER A 134 12.54 5.06 -12.35
C SER A 134 13.35 3.84 -12.82
N ASN A 135 13.19 3.34 -14.05
CA ASN A 135 14.02 2.23 -14.57
C ASN A 135 14.07 2.20 -16.11
N PHE A 136 15.11 2.80 -16.69
CA PHE A 136 15.33 2.89 -18.14
C PHE A 136 15.44 1.51 -18.83
N PHE A 137 15.97 0.50 -18.13
CA PHE A 137 16.20 -0.83 -18.70
C PHE A 137 14.91 -1.65 -18.84
N TRP A 138 14.11 -1.72 -17.76
CA TRP A 138 12.78 -2.33 -17.79
C TRP A 138 11.80 -1.58 -18.69
N TYR A 139 11.97 -0.26 -18.81
CA TYR A 139 11.22 0.60 -19.72
C TYR A 139 11.40 0.17 -21.18
N ARG A 140 12.65 -0.10 -21.61
CA ARG A 140 12.96 -0.54 -22.98
C ARG A 140 12.41 -1.92 -23.31
N LEU A 141 12.38 -2.81 -22.32
CA LEU A 141 11.85 -4.16 -22.49
C LEU A 141 10.31 -4.15 -22.52
N ARG A 142 9.66 -3.38 -21.64
CA ARG A 142 8.20 -3.33 -21.53
C ARG A 142 7.54 -2.56 -22.69
N SER A 143 8.19 -1.53 -23.23
CA SER A 143 7.67 -0.76 -24.37
C SER A 143 7.55 -1.58 -25.66
N ARG A 144 8.28 -2.70 -25.76
CA ARG A 144 8.14 -3.65 -26.89
C ARG A 144 6.88 -4.51 -26.80
N PHE A 145 6.31 -4.69 -25.60
CA PHE A 145 5.19 -5.61 -25.37
C PHE A 145 3.86 -4.93 -25.05
N THR A 146 3.84 -3.64 -24.65
CA THR A 146 2.59 -2.96 -24.28
C THR A 146 2.51 -1.54 -24.86
N SER A 147 1.47 -1.26 -25.67
CA SER A 147 1.11 0.08 -26.19
C SER A 147 0.38 0.96 -25.14
N SER A 148 0.68 0.78 -23.86
CA SER A 148 0.01 1.59 -22.82
C SER A 148 0.60 3.00 -22.85
N LYS A 149 -0.17 3.96 -23.38
CA LYS A 149 0.14 5.40 -23.32
C LYS A 149 0.51 5.77 -21.88
N HIS A 150 1.75 6.21 -21.68
CA HIS A 150 2.24 6.61 -20.38
C HIS A 150 1.56 7.89 -19.94
N SER A 151 0.89 7.86 -18.80
CA SER A 151 0.34 9.05 -18.16
C SER A 151 1.41 9.66 -17.24
N ASN A 152 1.58 10.98 -17.27
CA ASN A 152 2.34 11.77 -16.28
C ASN A 152 1.71 11.73 -14.87
N VAL A 153 0.87 10.72 -14.61
CA VAL A 153 -0.02 10.62 -13.47
C VAL A 153 0.50 9.49 -12.60
N LEU A 154 1.02 9.83 -11.42
CA LEU A 154 1.24 8.87 -10.36
C LEU A 154 -0.10 8.57 -9.71
N LYS A 155 -0.50 7.29 -9.79
CA LYS A 155 -1.71 6.79 -9.14
C LYS A 155 -1.30 6.20 -7.80
N ILE A 156 -1.68 6.87 -6.72
CA ILE A 156 -1.47 6.41 -5.35
C ILE A 156 -2.78 5.77 -4.88
N PRO A 157 -2.85 4.42 -4.79
CA PRO A 157 -4.05 3.74 -4.34
C PRO A 157 -4.29 3.94 -2.84
N ILE A 158 -5.45 4.43 -2.43
CA ILE A 158 -5.74 4.74 -1.02
C ILE A 158 -6.54 3.64 -0.32
N TYR A 159 -6.99 2.61 -1.05
CA TYR A 159 -7.85 1.54 -0.50
C TYR A 159 -7.21 0.70 0.64
N LEU A 160 -5.90 0.81 0.79
CA LEU A 160 -5.09 0.17 1.85
C LEU A 160 -5.06 0.97 3.16
N LEU A 161 -5.48 2.23 3.11
CA LEU A 161 -5.63 3.11 4.26
C LEU A 161 -7.05 2.95 4.84
N ASP A 162 -7.19 3.10 6.16
CA ASP A 162 -8.45 2.83 6.86
C ASP A 162 -9.58 3.74 6.36
N VAL A 163 -10.83 3.27 6.46
CA VAL A 163 -11.99 3.70 5.64
C VAL A 163 -12.45 5.17 5.87
N GLY A 164 -11.78 5.95 6.71
CA GLY A 164 -11.99 7.40 6.89
C GLY A 164 -10.80 8.29 6.49
N LEU A 165 -9.70 7.69 6.04
CA LEU A 165 -8.44 8.39 5.72
C LEU A 165 -8.30 8.95 4.30
N PRO A 166 -9.05 8.56 3.24
CA PRO A 166 -8.78 9.07 1.89
C PRO A 166 -8.84 10.59 1.80
N LYS A 167 -9.89 11.17 2.39
CA LYS A 167 -10.09 12.61 2.44
C LYS A 167 -9.06 13.31 3.33
N ARG A 168 -8.75 12.72 4.49
CA ARG A 168 -7.73 13.27 5.41
C ARG A 168 -6.32 13.23 4.80
N VAL A 169 -5.95 12.15 4.09
CA VAL A 169 -4.66 12.03 3.38
C VAL A 169 -4.57 13.09 2.30
N PHE A 170 -5.63 13.27 1.53
CA PHE A 170 -5.72 14.32 0.51
C PHE A 170 -5.63 15.73 1.13
N GLU A 171 -6.36 15.99 2.20
CA GLU A 171 -6.32 17.27 2.93
C GLU A 171 -4.91 17.57 3.46
N VAL A 172 -4.24 16.58 4.08
CA VAL A 172 -2.87 16.71 4.55
C VAL A 172 -1.90 17.00 3.40
N MET A 173 -1.99 16.27 2.28
CA MET A 173 -1.17 16.55 1.10
C MET A 173 -1.41 17.97 0.55
N SER A 174 -2.67 18.39 0.45
CA SER A 174 -3.03 19.74 -0.01
C SER A 174 -2.55 20.85 0.93
N TYR A 175 -2.53 20.58 2.24
CA TYR A 175 -2.05 21.51 3.24
C TYR A 175 -0.54 21.75 3.07
N PHE A 176 0.25 20.68 2.94
CA PHE A 176 1.70 20.79 2.73
C PHE A 176 2.06 21.45 1.39
N GLU A 177 1.34 21.14 0.31
CA GLU A 177 1.54 21.80 -0.99
C GLU A 177 1.25 23.30 -0.90
N ARG A 178 0.18 23.71 -0.19
CA ARG A 178 -0.15 25.12 0.03
C ARG A 178 0.92 25.83 0.85
N GLU A 179 1.37 25.23 1.96
CA GLU A 179 2.45 25.77 2.79
C GLU A 179 3.73 25.95 1.98
N TRP A 180 4.09 24.97 1.15
CA TRP A 180 5.24 25.08 0.26
C TRP A 180 5.11 26.27 -0.70
N ARG A 181 3.95 26.47 -1.33
CA ARG A 181 3.71 27.64 -2.21
C ARG A 181 3.83 28.96 -1.46
N ILE A 182 3.31 29.04 -0.22
CA ILE A 182 3.43 30.23 0.63
C ILE A 182 4.90 30.52 0.95
N GLN A 183 5.68 29.50 1.31
CA GLN A 183 7.11 29.65 1.59
C GLN A 183 7.90 30.11 0.36
N GLN A 184 7.62 29.55 -0.81
CA GLN A 184 8.25 29.98 -2.07
C GLN A 184 7.93 31.44 -2.39
N ASN A 185 6.68 31.87 -2.21
CA ASN A 185 6.28 33.26 -2.40
C ASN A 185 6.96 34.20 -1.39
N ARG A 186 7.10 33.79 -0.13
CA ARG A 186 7.85 34.56 0.89
C ARG A 186 9.33 34.70 0.52
N GLN A 187 9.99 33.63 0.07
CA GLN A 187 11.38 33.68 -0.39
C GLN A 187 11.57 34.57 -1.62
N ARG A 188 10.68 34.48 -2.62
CA ARG A 188 10.70 35.38 -3.81
C ARG A 188 10.50 36.85 -3.43
N ASN A 189 9.64 37.14 -2.47
CA ASN A 189 9.41 38.50 -1.99
C ASN A 189 10.57 39.05 -1.15
N GLN A 190 11.30 38.21 -0.41
CA GLN A 190 12.50 38.61 0.32
C GLN A 190 13.68 38.88 -0.63
N THR A 191 13.90 38.01 -1.61
CA THR A 191 14.97 38.16 -2.62
C THR A 191 14.75 39.38 -3.53
N SER A 192 13.50 39.69 -3.90
CA SER A 192 13.19 40.90 -4.67
C SER A 192 13.35 42.19 -3.86
N LYS A 193 13.04 42.16 -2.55
CA LYS A 193 13.31 43.29 -1.64
C LYS A 193 14.81 43.48 -1.40
N SER A 194 15.59 42.40 -1.32
CA SER A 194 17.05 42.46 -1.16
C SER A 194 17.77 42.96 -2.40
N LYS A 195 17.27 42.69 -3.61
CA LYS A 195 17.83 43.21 -4.88
C LYS A 195 17.49 44.67 -5.18
N LYS A 196 16.61 45.29 -4.39
CA LYS A 196 16.20 46.71 -4.53
C LYS A 196 16.98 47.66 -3.59
N LYS A 197 17.97 47.17 -2.87
CA LYS A 197 18.99 47.96 -2.16
C LYS A 197 20.30 47.86 -2.92
#